data_AF-A0A8K0EBH7-F1
#
_entry.id   AF-A0A8K0EBH7-F1
#
_cell.length_a   1.000
_cell.length_b   1.000
_cell.length_c   1.000
_cell.angle_alpha   90.00
_cell.angle_beta   90.00
_cell.angle_gamma   90.00
#
_symmetry.space_group_name_H-M   'P 1'
#
loop_
_entity.id
_entity.type
_entity.pdbx_description
1 polymer ?
#
loop_
_entity_poly.entity_id
_entity_poly.type
_entity_poly.pdbx_seq_one_letter_code
_entity_poly.pdbx_strand_id
1 'polypeptide(L)'
;MPRSHRLEFLRHTGEPYKMKTFALVLLCIGAAAAQNDICSAGEFGCANGGCITDSWICDGDNDCGDMSDEQNCAGGGSNPLSLCGGNLDGPAGTFGPQYYDNNQDCVWTISAPVGHFVELQFTAFDVEDGGASCSYDYVAVYDGADTSAPLIAKLCGNTIPAPIHSHTNVLTVRWVTDSSVTDAGWTAAYLTTNEHPVHPSGCGGPESLTDPTGNFSSMNFPNNYDNNAQCQWEIEVEAGMRINLIFTAFDLEAERLCPQSNDYVEIFENDVSLGRHCGNIQLPPTTSSGNTLKVVFYSDSSTTATGFMAQYVTIP
;
A
#
# COMPACT_ATOMS: atom_id res chain seq x y z
N MET A 1 -62.62 12.44 32.38
CA MET A 1 -62.50 11.00 32.63
C MET A 1 -61.05 10.67 32.97
N PRO A 2 -60.75 10.31 34.21
CA PRO A 2 -59.41 9.93 34.67
C PRO A 2 -59.27 8.40 34.85
N ARG A 3 -58.06 7.85 34.71
CA ARG A 3 -57.54 6.59 35.30
C ARG A 3 -56.00 6.71 35.20
N SER A 4 -55.19 6.96 36.24
CA SER A 4 -54.95 6.34 37.56
C SER A 4 -54.50 4.87 37.50
N HIS A 5 -53.29 4.61 38.04
CA HIS A 5 -52.85 3.53 38.96
C HIS A 5 -51.29 3.60 38.99
N ARG A 6 -50.60 4.17 39.99
CA ARG A 6 -50.39 3.84 41.42
C ARG A 6 -49.90 2.41 41.66
N LEU A 7 -48.58 2.26 41.86
CA LEU A 7 -47.90 1.08 42.40
C LEU A 7 -47.59 1.32 43.88
N GLU A 8 -48.10 0.43 44.74
CA GLU A 8 -47.75 0.33 46.16
C GLU A 8 -46.77 -0.82 46.38
N PHE A 9 -45.73 -0.58 47.18
CA PHE A 9 -44.88 -1.58 47.81
C PHE A 9 -45.60 -2.21 49.01
N LEU A 10 -45.29 -3.48 49.35
CA LEU A 10 -44.93 -3.93 50.72
C LEU A 10 -44.62 -5.46 50.83
N ARG A 11 -43.37 -5.73 51.25
CA ARG A 11 -42.84 -6.65 52.29
C ARG A 11 -42.88 -8.20 52.21
N HIS A 12 -41.66 -8.72 52.45
CA HIS A 12 -41.23 -10.03 52.94
C HIS A 12 -41.86 -10.51 54.26
N THR A 13 -41.99 -11.83 54.39
CA THR A 13 -41.62 -12.72 55.53
C THR A 13 -41.59 -14.17 54.96
N GLY A 14 -40.56 -15.02 55.08
CA GLY A 14 -39.91 -15.51 56.30
C GLY A 14 -40.41 -16.94 56.63
N GLU A 15 -39.58 -17.95 56.35
CA GLU A 15 -39.62 -19.41 56.66
C GLU A 15 -40.12 -19.81 58.09
N PRO A 16 -40.47 -21.11 58.44
CA PRO A 16 -39.51 -22.25 58.54
C PRO A 16 -39.98 -23.76 58.46
N TYR A 17 -39.02 -24.62 58.06
CA TYR A 17 -38.63 -25.97 58.54
C TYR A 17 -39.65 -27.10 58.91
N LYS A 18 -39.59 -28.29 58.26
CA LYS A 18 -38.79 -29.50 58.67
C LYS A 18 -39.28 -30.83 58.04
N MET A 19 -38.29 -31.64 57.64
CA MET A 19 -38.35 -32.99 57.04
C MET A 19 -38.97 -34.09 57.92
N LYS A 20 -39.57 -35.11 57.27
CA LYS A 20 -39.52 -36.51 57.72
C LYS A 20 -39.19 -37.45 56.55
N THR A 21 -38.20 -38.30 56.83
CA THR A 21 -37.49 -39.24 55.96
C THR A 21 -38.24 -40.55 55.72
N PHE A 22 -38.21 -41.07 54.50
CA PHE A 22 -38.12 -42.50 54.18
C PHE A 22 -37.13 -42.68 53.02
N ALA A 23 -36.01 -43.36 53.28
CA ALA A 23 -35.10 -43.90 52.25
C ALA A 23 -35.73 -45.22 51.71
N LEU A 24 -35.42 -45.81 50.55
CA LEU A 24 -34.22 -45.81 49.72
C LEU A 24 -34.60 -46.47 48.37
N VAL A 25 -34.28 -45.85 47.23
CA VAL A 25 -33.77 -46.56 46.03
C VAL A 25 -32.77 -45.62 45.37
N LEU A 26 -31.54 -46.11 45.20
CA LEU A 26 -30.36 -45.39 44.73
C LEU A 26 -30.18 -45.55 43.21
N LEU A 27 -29.67 -44.50 42.54
CA LEU A 27 -28.94 -44.39 41.24
C LEU A 27 -29.47 -43.14 40.50
N CYS A 28 -28.73 -42.09 40.11
CA CYS A 28 -27.29 -41.82 39.98
C CYS A 28 -27.03 -40.32 40.27
N ILE A 29 -25.77 -40.01 40.57
CA ILE A 29 -25.24 -38.68 40.87
C ILE A 29 -25.10 -37.89 39.55
N GLY A 30 -25.52 -36.63 39.53
CA GLY A 30 -25.25 -35.72 38.41
C GLY A 30 -25.54 -34.27 38.80
N ALA A 31 -24.50 -33.55 39.22
CA ALA A 31 -24.52 -32.10 39.24
C ALA A 31 -24.49 -31.59 37.78
N ALA A 32 -25.41 -30.72 37.41
CA ALA A 32 -25.31 -29.84 36.25
C ALA A 32 -25.54 -28.43 36.82
N ALA A 33 -24.48 -27.68 37.13
CA ALA A 33 -23.64 -26.90 36.21
C ALA A 33 -24.45 -25.80 35.53
N ALA A 34 -24.00 -24.56 35.72
CA ALA A 34 -24.56 -23.33 35.17
C ALA A 34 -24.88 -23.48 33.69
N GLN A 35 -26.01 -22.91 33.27
CA GLN A 35 -26.41 -22.78 31.88
C GLN A 35 -25.38 -21.86 31.20
N ASN A 36 -24.36 -22.47 30.61
CA ASN A 36 -23.50 -21.80 29.64
C ASN A 36 -24.36 -21.65 28.38
N ASP A 37 -24.49 -20.43 27.88
CA ASP A 37 -25.07 -20.17 26.57
C ASP A 37 -24.24 -20.93 25.54
N ILE A 38 -24.81 -22.03 25.06
CA ILE A 38 -24.21 -22.88 24.03
C ILE A 38 -25.06 -22.63 22.80
N CYS A 39 -24.49 -21.92 21.81
CA CYS A 39 -25.09 -21.78 20.49
C CYS A 39 -25.56 -23.15 19.98
N SER A 40 -26.57 -23.16 19.12
CA SER A 40 -27.14 -24.40 18.60
C SER A 40 -26.07 -25.20 17.82
N ALA A 41 -26.26 -26.51 17.67
CA ALA A 41 -25.32 -27.32 16.91
C ALA A 41 -25.21 -26.83 15.46
N GLY A 42 -24.01 -26.36 15.05
CA GLY A 42 -23.73 -25.76 13.74
C GLY A 42 -23.77 -24.22 13.71
N GLU A 43 -23.74 -23.58 14.88
CA GLU A 43 -23.56 -22.14 15.04
C GLU A 43 -22.22 -21.85 15.75
N PHE A 44 -21.56 -20.78 15.33
CA PHE A 44 -20.36 -20.24 15.94
C PHE A 44 -20.72 -19.24 17.03
N GLY A 45 -20.04 -19.32 18.18
CA GLY A 45 -20.21 -18.41 19.30
C GLY A 45 -19.24 -17.23 19.22
N CYS A 46 -19.78 -16.03 19.05
CA CYS A 46 -19.04 -14.78 19.06
C CYS A 46 -18.50 -14.46 20.47
N ALA A 47 -17.42 -13.68 20.55
CA ALA A 47 -16.80 -13.28 21.83
C ALA A 47 -17.72 -12.37 22.67
N ASN A 48 -18.60 -11.60 22.04
CA ASN A 48 -19.65 -10.80 22.67
C ASN A 48 -20.88 -11.60 23.13
N GLY A 49 -20.90 -12.92 22.91
CA GLY A 49 -22.00 -13.82 23.28
C GLY A 49 -23.10 -13.96 22.23
N GLY A 50 -22.91 -13.41 21.03
CA GLY A 50 -23.76 -13.67 19.86
C GLY A 50 -23.53 -15.06 19.25
N CYS A 51 -24.44 -15.48 18.37
CA CYS A 51 -24.31 -16.72 17.60
C CYS A 51 -24.55 -16.43 16.12
N ILE A 52 -23.67 -16.94 15.26
CA ILE A 52 -23.76 -16.83 13.79
C ILE A 52 -23.66 -18.21 13.14
N THR A 53 -23.89 -18.28 11.83
CA THR A 53 -23.81 -19.54 11.09
C THR A 53 -22.36 -19.93 10.78
N ASP A 54 -22.06 -21.23 10.67
CA ASP A 54 -20.72 -21.70 10.30
C ASP A 54 -20.23 -21.19 8.93
N SER A 55 -21.14 -20.75 8.04
CA SER A 55 -20.80 -20.15 6.74
C SER A 55 -20.37 -18.69 6.80
N TRP A 56 -20.54 -18.05 7.96
CA TRP A 56 -20.17 -16.66 8.27
C TRP A 56 -18.92 -16.57 9.13
N ILE A 57 -18.20 -17.69 9.27
CA ILE A 57 -16.90 -17.73 9.90
C ILE A 57 -15.88 -17.54 8.79
N CYS A 58 -15.00 -16.55 8.93
CA CYS A 58 -13.87 -16.34 8.03
C CYS A 58 -14.30 -16.02 6.58
N ASP A 59 -15.42 -15.31 6.40
CA ASP A 59 -15.95 -14.96 5.08
C ASP A 59 -15.65 -13.50 4.67
N GLY A 60 -15.01 -12.73 5.55
CA GLY A 60 -14.59 -11.36 5.30
C GLY A 60 -15.61 -10.30 5.69
N ASP A 61 -16.78 -10.68 6.19
CA ASP A 61 -17.77 -9.76 6.77
C ASP A 61 -17.73 -9.88 8.31
N ASN A 62 -18.02 -8.78 9.02
CA ASN A 62 -18.09 -8.78 10.48
C ASN A 62 -19.53 -9.10 10.95
N ASP A 63 -19.90 -10.37 10.88
CA ASP A 63 -21.24 -10.85 11.23
C ASP A 63 -21.45 -10.94 12.75
N CYS A 64 -20.38 -11.16 13.53
CA CYS A 64 -20.44 -11.10 14.99
C CYS A 64 -20.57 -9.66 15.54
N GLY A 65 -20.25 -8.63 14.75
CA GLY A 65 -20.21 -7.22 15.16
C GLY A 65 -19.04 -6.84 16.08
N ASP A 66 -18.22 -7.82 16.48
CA ASP A 66 -17.00 -7.68 17.29
C ASP A 66 -15.77 -8.35 16.64
N MET A 67 -15.89 -8.75 15.37
CA MET A 67 -14.91 -9.45 14.54
C MET A 67 -14.46 -10.80 15.09
N SER A 68 -15.17 -11.42 16.03
CA SER A 68 -14.72 -12.67 16.66
C SER A 68 -14.81 -13.90 15.74
N ASP A 69 -15.72 -13.85 14.76
CA ASP A 69 -15.88 -14.76 13.62
C ASP A 69 -14.73 -14.75 12.64
N GLU A 70 -14.04 -13.63 12.55
CA GLU A 70 -12.93 -13.42 11.63
C GLU A 70 -11.55 -13.68 12.29
N GLN A 71 -11.52 -14.14 13.55
CA GLN A 71 -10.26 -14.38 14.27
C GLN A 71 -9.86 -15.86 14.24
N ASN A 72 -8.61 -16.14 13.87
CA ASN A 72 -7.96 -17.46 13.92
C ASN A 72 -8.41 -18.48 12.86
N CYS A 73 -8.59 -18.08 11.60
CA CYS A 73 -8.89 -19.03 10.52
C CYS A 73 -7.65 -19.88 10.18
N ALA A 74 -7.69 -21.17 10.50
CA ALA A 74 -6.58 -22.08 10.28
C ALA A 74 -6.55 -22.60 8.83
N GLY A 75 -5.98 -21.80 7.92
CA GLY A 75 -5.41 -22.23 6.64
C GLY A 75 -6.36 -22.81 5.58
N GLY A 76 -6.62 -22.02 4.53
CA GLY A 76 -7.17 -22.49 3.25
C GLY A 76 -8.56 -21.95 2.90
N GLY A 77 -8.71 -20.64 2.99
CA GLY A 77 -9.93 -19.85 2.79
C GLY A 77 -9.76 -18.56 3.59
N SER A 78 -10.22 -17.42 3.06
CA SER A 78 -10.15 -16.06 3.61
C SER A 78 -10.05 -15.97 5.14
N ASN A 79 -9.13 -15.16 5.68
CA ASN A 79 -8.86 -15.03 7.12
C ASN A 79 -8.61 -13.56 7.45
N PRO A 80 -9.42 -12.86 8.27
CA PRO A 80 -9.14 -11.47 8.61
C PRO A 80 -9.05 -11.23 10.12
N LEU A 81 -7.88 -11.54 10.68
CA LEU A 81 -7.17 -10.57 11.54
C LEU A 81 -5.64 -10.53 11.30
N SER A 82 -5.16 -11.13 10.19
CA SER A 82 -3.73 -11.12 9.82
C SER A 82 -3.51 -11.60 8.38
N LEU A 83 -4.26 -11.09 7.40
CA LEU A 83 -4.04 -11.52 6.00
C LEU A 83 -4.41 -10.48 4.94
N CYS A 84 -4.35 -9.19 5.26
CA CYS A 84 -4.27 -8.17 4.22
C CYS A 84 -2.81 -8.03 3.74
N GLY A 85 -2.61 -7.90 2.43
CA GLY A 85 -1.28 -7.97 1.83
C GLY A 85 -1.00 -9.30 1.13
N GLY A 86 0.24 -9.48 0.70
CA GLY A 86 0.73 -10.70 0.03
C GLY A 86 1.33 -10.45 -1.34
N ASN A 87 1.80 -11.54 -1.96
CA ASN A 87 2.47 -11.49 -3.25
C ASN A 87 1.45 -11.55 -4.39
N LEU A 88 1.61 -10.66 -5.36
CA LEU A 88 0.79 -10.53 -6.55
C LEU A 88 1.68 -10.76 -7.78
N ASP A 89 1.83 -12.03 -8.17
CA ASP A 89 2.75 -12.44 -9.25
C ASP A 89 2.03 -12.66 -10.60
N GLY A 90 0.76 -12.24 -10.70
CA GLY A 90 -0.04 -12.33 -11.92
C GLY A 90 0.31 -11.23 -12.92
N PRO A 91 -0.08 -11.38 -14.20
CA PRO A 91 0.16 -10.32 -15.19
C PRO A 91 -0.75 -9.10 -14.99
N ALA A 92 -1.82 -9.23 -14.21
CA ALA A 92 -2.73 -8.16 -13.83
C ALA A 92 -3.54 -8.58 -12.59
N GLY A 93 -4.13 -7.62 -11.89
CA GLY A 93 -5.05 -7.91 -10.79
C GLY A 93 -5.65 -6.66 -10.18
N THR A 94 -6.59 -6.85 -9.26
CA THR A 94 -7.23 -5.78 -8.48
C THR A 94 -7.11 -6.11 -7.00
N PHE A 95 -6.79 -5.11 -6.19
CA PHE A 95 -6.60 -5.25 -4.74
C PHE A 95 -6.88 -3.91 -4.04
N GLY A 96 -6.94 -3.96 -2.71
CA GLY A 96 -7.24 -2.82 -1.85
C GLY A 96 -8.45 -3.11 -0.95
N PRO A 97 -8.49 -2.55 0.27
CA PRO A 97 -9.61 -2.73 1.18
C PRO A 97 -10.77 -1.78 0.82
N GLN A 98 -11.98 -2.33 0.80
CA GLN A 98 -13.21 -1.54 0.83
C GLN A 98 -13.71 -1.51 2.26
N TYR A 99 -14.10 -0.34 2.77
CA TYR A 99 -14.56 -0.15 4.15
C TYR A 99 -13.56 -0.70 5.19
N TYR A 100 -12.43 -0.01 5.34
CA TYR A 100 -11.33 -0.49 6.17
C TYR A 100 -11.54 -0.27 7.67
N ASP A 101 -10.80 -1.03 8.47
CA ASP A 101 -10.73 -0.87 9.92
C ASP A 101 -9.53 -0.02 10.35
N ASN A 102 -9.61 0.46 11.59
CA ASN A 102 -8.50 1.09 12.30
C ASN A 102 -7.38 0.07 12.60
N ASN A 103 -6.14 0.56 12.72
CA ASN A 103 -4.93 -0.16 13.12
C ASN A 103 -4.49 -1.28 12.16
N GLN A 104 -4.68 -1.09 10.86
CA GLN A 104 -4.21 -1.99 9.81
C GLN A 104 -2.79 -1.62 9.37
N ASP A 105 -1.98 -2.63 9.02
CA ASP A 105 -0.68 -2.48 8.35
C ASP A 105 -0.51 -3.62 7.34
N CYS A 106 -0.91 -3.36 6.10
CA CYS A 106 -0.95 -4.36 5.03
C CYS A 106 0.15 -4.07 4.01
N VAL A 107 0.81 -5.10 3.49
CA VAL A 107 1.86 -4.94 2.47
C VAL A 107 1.59 -5.90 1.31
N TRP A 108 1.40 -5.36 0.11
CA TRP A 108 1.37 -6.12 -1.14
C TRP A 108 2.67 -5.93 -1.91
N THR A 109 3.23 -7.02 -2.44
CA THR A 109 4.38 -6.98 -3.35
C THR A 109 3.94 -7.52 -4.70
N ILE A 110 3.97 -6.68 -5.73
CA ILE A 110 3.62 -7.04 -7.09
C ILE A 110 4.91 -7.38 -7.83
N SER A 111 5.01 -8.62 -8.34
CA SER A 111 6.19 -9.07 -9.08
C SER A 111 5.86 -9.27 -10.55
N ALA A 112 6.50 -8.51 -11.42
CA ALA A 112 6.49 -8.71 -12.86
C ALA A 112 7.67 -9.61 -13.29
N PRO A 113 7.57 -10.28 -14.46
CA PRO A 113 8.73 -10.94 -15.06
C PRO A 113 9.89 -9.95 -15.25
N VAL A 114 11.13 -10.46 -15.25
CA VAL A 114 12.31 -9.64 -15.52
C VAL A 114 12.17 -8.95 -16.89
N GLY A 115 12.48 -7.65 -16.95
CA GLY A 115 12.30 -6.81 -18.14
C GLY A 115 10.86 -6.33 -18.39
N HIS A 116 9.94 -6.57 -17.45
CA HIS A 116 8.63 -5.93 -17.41
C HIS A 116 8.60 -4.93 -16.25
N PHE A 117 7.61 -4.05 -16.26
CA PHE A 117 7.30 -3.12 -15.19
C PHE A 117 5.83 -3.27 -14.78
N VAL A 118 5.51 -2.74 -13.62
CA VAL A 118 4.16 -2.67 -13.04
C VAL A 118 3.59 -1.27 -13.24
N GLU A 119 2.41 -1.20 -13.84
CA GLU A 119 1.54 -0.02 -13.84
C GLU A 119 0.44 -0.23 -12.80
N LEU A 120 0.25 0.74 -11.91
CA LEU A 120 -0.75 0.75 -10.84
C LEU A 120 -1.71 1.92 -11.03
N GLN A 121 -3.01 1.64 -11.04
CA GLN A 121 -4.06 2.66 -11.20
C GLN A 121 -5.13 2.49 -10.12
N PHE A 122 -5.45 3.58 -9.42
CA PHE A 122 -6.56 3.58 -8.46
C PHE A 122 -7.90 3.76 -9.20
N THR A 123 -8.87 2.89 -8.92
CA THR A 123 -10.23 2.96 -9.44
C THR A 123 -11.23 3.51 -8.42
N ALA A 124 -10.86 3.50 -7.14
CA ALA A 124 -11.54 4.16 -6.03
C ALA A 124 -10.51 4.62 -5.00
N PHE A 125 -10.72 5.78 -4.38
CA PHE A 125 -9.80 6.34 -3.38
C PHE A 125 -10.52 7.29 -2.43
N ASP A 126 -10.67 6.88 -1.18
CA ASP A 126 -11.30 7.62 -0.08
C ASP A 126 -10.64 7.19 1.24
N VAL A 127 -9.58 7.89 1.61
CA VAL A 127 -8.68 7.62 2.74
C VAL A 127 -8.67 8.85 3.64
N GLU A 128 -8.60 8.67 4.96
CA GLU A 128 -8.63 9.81 5.90
C GLU A 128 -7.57 10.86 5.52
N ASP A 129 -8.01 12.11 5.37
CA ASP A 129 -7.13 13.21 4.98
C ASP A 129 -6.23 13.64 6.14
N GLY A 130 -4.96 13.20 6.08
CA GLY A 130 -3.89 13.61 6.98
C GLY A 130 -3.11 14.85 6.52
N GLY A 131 -3.66 15.66 5.62
CA GLY A 131 -3.01 16.82 5.02
C GLY A 131 -1.80 16.45 4.14
N ALA A 132 -0.93 17.42 3.88
CA ALA A 132 0.20 17.28 2.96
C ALA A 132 1.19 16.14 3.31
N SER A 133 1.20 15.65 4.56
CA SER A 133 2.07 14.55 4.99
C SER A 133 1.38 13.19 5.10
N CYS A 134 0.05 13.13 4.88
CA CYS A 134 -0.79 11.96 5.14
C CYS A 134 -0.46 11.31 6.50
N SER A 135 -0.63 12.09 7.57
CA SER A 135 -0.17 11.71 8.92
C SER A 135 -1.04 10.69 9.64
N TYR A 136 -2.28 10.48 9.19
CA TYR A 136 -3.22 9.50 9.73
C TYR A 136 -3.14 8.23 8.87
N ASP A 137 -4.17 7.97 8.07
CA ASP A 137 -4.21 6.86 7.13
C ASP A 137 -3.49 7.18 5.82
N TYR A 138 -2.86 6.17 5.22
CA TYR A 138 -2.17 6.37 3.94
C TYR A 138 -1.90 5.09 3.16
N VAL A 139 -1.83 5.24 1.83
CA VAL A 139 -1.21 4.29 0.92
C VAL A 139 0.19 4.79 0.56
N ALA A 140 1.22 4.00 0.86
CA ALA A 140 2.60 4.25 0.45
C ALA A 140 3.02 3.27 -0.64
N VAL A 141 3.58 3.79 -1.74
CA VAL A 141 4.02 2.99 -2.89
C VAL A 141 5.54 3.10 -3.02
N TYR A 142 6.21 1.96 -3.11
CA TYR A 142 7.67 1.84 -3.14
C TYR A 142 8.13 1.12 -4.41
N ASP A 143 9.22 1.60 -4.99
CA ASP A 143 9.81 1.06 -6.23
C ASP A 143 10.80 -0.08 -5.93
N GLY A 144 10.28 -1.23 -5.53
CA GLY A 144 11.06 -2.42 -5.26
C GLY A 144 10.34 -3.46 -4.43
N ALA A 145 11.11 -4.42 -3.91
CA ALA A 145 10.58 -5.62 -3.27
C ALA A 145 10.07 -5.44 -1.84
N ASP A 146 10.40 -4.33 -1.18
CA ASP A 146 9.98 -4.06 0.20
C ASP A 146 9.94 -2.55 0.51
N THR A 147 9.63 -2.22 1.77
CA THR A 147 9.46 -0.84 2.27
C THR A 147 10.78 -0.09 2.51
N SER A 148 11.93 -0.73 2.28
CA SER A 148 13.24 -0.06 2.26
C SER A 148 13.62 0.49 0.89
N ALA A 149 12.86 0.12 -0.16
CA ALA A 149 13.01 0.65 -1.50
C ALA A 149 12.62 2.15 -1.56
N PRO A 150 13.00 2.88 -2.63
CA PRO A 150 12.61 4.28 -2.81
C PRO A 150 11.09 4.46 -2.75
N LEU A 151 10.62 5.43 -1.95
CA LEU A 151 9.20 5.80 -1.89
C LEU A 151 8.84 6.60 -3.14
N ILE A 152 7.88 6.10 -3.92
CA ILE A 152 7.32 6.81 -5.08
C ILE A 152 6.29 7.82 -4.61
N ALA A 153 5.32 7.38 -3.81
CA ALA A 153 4.20 8.21 -3.38
C ALA A 153 3.69 7.81 -2.00
N LYS A 154 3.17 8.81 -1.26
CA LYS A 154 2.39 8.61 -0.03
C LYS A 154 1.08 9.38 -0.17
N LEU A 155 -0.04 8.66 -0.12
CA LEU A 155 -1.32 9.12 -0.65
C LEU A 155 -2.41 9.01 0.42
N CYS A 156 -3.29 10.01 0.50
CA CYS A 156 -4.46 10.08 1.37
C CYS A 156 -5.48 11.09 0.82
N GLY A 157 -6.66 11.20 1.43
CA GLY A 157 -7.77 12.02 0.95
C GLY A 157 -8.68 11.26 -0.03
N ASN A 158 -9.50 12.01 -0.77
CA ASN A 158 -10.60 11.48 -1.59
C ASN A 158 -10.46 11.76 -3.11
N THR A 159 -9.28 12.22 -3.53
CA THR A 159 -8.98 12.45 -4.94
C THR A 159 -8.25 11.24 -5.49
N ILE A 160 -8.76 10.66 -6.58
CA ILE A 160 -8.10 9.54 -7.26
C ILE A 160 -6.71 9.98 -7.75
N PRO A 161 -5.62 9.33 -7.29
CA PRO A 161 -4.26 9.64 -7.73
C PRO A 161 -4.04 9.34 -9.21
N ALA A 162 -3.03 10.00 -9.80
CA ALA A 162 -2.57 9.65 -11.14
C ALA A 162 -2.02 8.20 -11.19
N PRO A 163 -2.03 7.54 -12.37
CA PRO A 163 -1.36 6.27 -12.56
C PRO A 163 0.10 6.31 -12.08
N ILE A 164 0.53 5.23 -11.43
CA ILE A 164 1.89 5.06 -10.93
C ILE A 164 2.58 3.97 -11.73
N HIS A 165 3.80 4.25 -12.17
CA HIS A 165 4.64 3.29 -12.89
C HIS A 165 5.87 2.97 -12.03
N SER A 166 6.24 1.69 -11.98
CA SER A 166 7.52 1.25 -11.39
C SER A 166 8.67 1.45 -12.37
N HIS A 167 9.89 1.65 -11.86
CA HIS A 167 11.12 1.63 -12.66
C HIS A 167 11.82 0.26 -12.61
N THR A 168 11.38 -0.60 -11.69
CA THR A 168 11.83 -1.98 -11.58
C THR A 168 10.72 -2.96 -11.99
N ASN A 169 11.00 -4.25 -11.98
CA ASN A 169 9.99 -5.28 -12.18
C ASN A 169 9.19 -5.60 -10.90
N VAL A 170 9.38 -4.86 -9.80
CA VAL A 170 8.72 -5.13 -8.53
C VAL A 170 8.20 -3.83 -7.92
N LEU A 171 6.93 -3.81 -7.52
CA LEU A 171 6.30 -2.66 -6.85
C LEU A 171 5.74 -3.10 -5.49
N THR A 172 6.03 -2.37 -4.43
CA THR A 172 5.49 -2.65 -3.09
C THR A 172 4.49 -1.58 -2.68
N VAL A 173 3.31 -1.99 -2.23
CA VAL A 173 2.24 -1.10 -1.74
C VAL A 173 1.99 -1.41 -0.27
N ARG A 174 2.15 -0.42 0.60
CA ARG A 174 1.86 -0.49 2.03
C ARG A 174 0.64 0.36 2.37
N TRP A 175 -0.31 -0.22 3.08
CA TRP A 175 -1.50 0.44 3.61
C TRP A 175 -1.40 0.50 5.12
N VAL A 176 -1.53 1.69 5.69
CA VAL A 176 -1.48 1.89 7.14
C VAL A 176 -2.68 2.73 7.57
N THR A 177 -3.35 2.29 8.64
CA THR A 177 -4.41 3.06 9.30
C THR A 177 -4.11 3.31 10.77
N ASP A 178 -4.63 4.41 11.30
CA ASP A 178 -4.47 4.79 12.71
C ASP A 178 -5.59 4.21 13.60
N SER A 179 -5.70 4.67 14.84
CA SER A 179 -6.67 4.15 15.81
C SER A 179 -8.12 4.65 15.64
N SER A 180 -8.38 5.59 14.74
CA SER A 180 -9.67 6.26 14.60
C SER A 180 -9.91 6.82 13.21
N VAL A 181 -11.19 7.06 12.91
CA VAL A 181 -11.68 7.59 11.63
C VAL A 181 -11.44 6.58 10.50
N THR A 182 -12.50 6.30 9.76
CA THR A 182 -12.46 5.34 8.65
C THR A 182 -13.35 5.90 7.55
N ASP A 183 -12.90 5.75 6.31
CA ASP A 183 -13.61 6.15 5.10
C ASP A 183 -13.90 4.93 4.21
N ALA A 184 -14.34 5.13 2.96
CA ALA A 184 -14.74 4.03 2.08
C ALA A 184 -13.57 3.14 1.61
N GLY A 185 -12.32 3.59 1.78
CA GLY A 185 -11.12 2.85 1.40
C GLY A 185 -10.71 3.08 -0.05
N TRP A 186 -9.99 2.12 -0.62
CA TRP A 186 -9.43 2.26 -1.96
C TRP A 186 -9.41 0.94 -2.71
N THR A 187 -9.41 1.04 -4.02
CA THR A 187 -9.23 -0.11 -4.91
C THR A 187 -8.27 0.30 -6.01
N ALA A 188 -7.25 -0.53 -6.25
CA ALA A 188 -6.30 -0.35 -7.32
C ALA A 188 -6.28 -1.57 -8.24
N ALA A 189 -6.07 -1.32 -9.52
CA ALA A 189 -5.76 -2.32 -10.51
C ALA A 189 -4.29 -2.20 -10.92
N TYR A 190 -3.62 -3.33 -11.09
CA TYR A 190 -2.28 -3.37 -11.66
C TYR A 190 -2.24 -4.17 -12.95
N LEU A 191 -1.29 -3.82 -13.81
CA LEU A 191 -0.93 -4.54 -15.03
C LEU A 191 0.60 -4.63 -15.09
N THR A 192 1.12 -5.82 -15.38
CA THR A 192 2.53 -6.01 -15.71
C THR A 192 2.68 -5.97 -17.22
N THR A 193 3.63 -5.20 -17.73
CA THR A 193 3.85 -5.05 -19.17
C THR A 193 5.32 -4.87 -19.46
N ASN A 194 5.77 -5.40 -20.59
CA ASN A 194 7.08 -5.12 -21.20
C ASN A 194 6.99 -3.99 -22.23
N GLU A 195 5.77 -3.56 -22.57
CA GLU A 195 5.46 -2.47 -23.49
C GLU A 195 5.16 -1.23 -22.66
N HIS A 196 6.16 -0.36 -22.45
CA HIS A 196 5.93 0.90 -21.77
C HIS A 196 4.90 1.73 -22.57
N PRO A 197 3.79 2.20 -21.96
CA PRO A 197 2.67 2.81 -22.68
C PRO A 197 3.01 4.06 -23.52
N VAL A 198 4.28 4.49 -23.56
CA VAL A 198 4.71 5.65 -24.35
C VAL A 198 5.84 5.38 -25.34
N HIS A 199 6.62 4.28 -25.29
CA HIS A 199 7.62 4.05 -26.35
C HIS A 199 8.21 2.62 -26.44
N PRO A 200 8.46 2.07 -27.64
CA PRO A 200 9.10 0.75 -27.87
C PRO A 200 10.57 0.61 -27.39
N SER A 201 11.12 1.63 -26.74
CA SER A 201 12.56 1.77 -26.42
C SER A 201 12.86 1.74 -24.91
N GLY A 202 12.00 1.15 -24.08
CA GLY A 202 12.42 0.74 -22.72
C GLY A 202 12.52 1.85 -21.67
N CYS A 203 11.80 2.96 -21.82
CA CYS A 203 11.41 3.92 -20.77
C CYS A 203 10.40 4.87 -21.41
N GLY A 204 9.19 4.97 -20.86
CA GLY A 204 8.12 5.63 -21.61
C GLY A 204 8.07 7.11 -21.37
N GLY A 205 8.26 7.85 -22.46
CA GLY A 205 7.86 9.25 -22.55
C GLY A 205 8.55 10.19 -21.57
N PRO A 206 8.24 11.48 -21.64
CA PRO A 206 8.59 12.41 -20.57
C PRO A 206 7.72 12.13 -19.35
N GLU A 207 8.34 11.78 -18.23
CA GLU A 207 7.68 11.71 -16.92
C GLU A 207 7.67 13.11 -16.28
N SER A 208 6.49 13.60 -15.87
CA SER A 208 6.36 14.90 -15.21
C SER A 208 6.41 14.75 -13.69
N LEU A 209 7.41 15.37 -13.06
CA LEU A 209 7.67 15.33 -11.63
C LEU A 209 7.39 16.70 -11.01
N THR A 210 6.26 16.81 -10.31
CA THR A 210 5.78 18.09 -9.76
C THR A 210 5.89 18.23 -8.24
N ASP A 211 6.19 17.13 -7.54
CA ASP A 211 6.26 17.14 -6.08
C ASP A 211 7.50 17.89 -5.57
N PRO A 212 7.49 18.44 -4.34
CA PRO A 212 8.62 19.18 -3.77
C PRO A 212 9.90 18.34 -3.59
N THR A 213 9.78 17.02 -3.63
CA THR A 213 10.89 16.07 -3.61
C THR A 213 10.49 14.86 -4.43
N GLY A 214 11.43 14.21 -5.08
CA GLY A 214 11.17 12.96 -5.79
C GLY A 214 12.45 12.20 -6.11
N ASN A 215 12.27 10.97 -6.57
CA ASN A 215 13.34 10.11 -7.04
C ASN A 215 12.94 9.49 -8.39
N PHE A 216 13.95 9.18 -9.19
CA PHE A 216 13.80 8.50 -10.48
C PHE A 216 15.11 7.80 -10.84
N SER A 217 15.04 6.78 -11.68
CA SER A 217 16.21 5.96 -12.02
C SER A 217 16.18 5.49 -13.47
N SER A 218 17.34 5.06 -13.98
CA SER A 218 17.35 4.25 -15.19
C SER A 218 16.58 2.96 -14.96
N MET A 219 15.81 2.51 -15.94
CA MET A 219 15.08 1.24 -15.87
C MET A 219 16.00 0.08 -15.47
N ASN A 220 15.44 -0.87 -14.72
CA ASN A 220 16.10 -2.06 -14.15
C ASN A 220 17.09 -1.80 -13.01
N PHE A 221 17.40 -0.55 -12.65
CA PHE A 221 18.31 -0.24 -11.54
C PHE A 221 17.92 -1.00 -10.26
N PRO A 222 18.84 -1.67 -9.52
CA PRO A 222 20.30 -1.62 -9.64
C PRO A 222 20.91 -2.62 -10.65
N ASN A 223 20.09 -3.34 -11.41
CA ASN A 223 20.56 -4.16 -12.52
C ASN A 223 20.84 -3.29 -13.75
N ASN A 224 21.45 -3.88 -14.76
CA ASN A 224 21.83 -3.13 -15.94
C ASN A 224 20.61 -2.58 -16.71
N TYR A 225 20.73 -1.34 -17.18
CA TYR A 225 19.76 -0.75 -18.10
C TYR A 225 19.75 -1.49 -19.45
N ASP A 226 18.68 -1.32 -20.22
CA ASP A 226 18.55 -1.88 -21.56
C ASP A 226 19.26 -1.03 -22.62
N ASN A 227 19.68 -1.66 -23.71
CA ASN A 227 20.18 -0.97 -24.90
C ASN A 227 19.05 -0.23 -25.63
N ASN A 228 19.40 0.83 -26.36
CA ASN A 228 18.51 1.66 -27.16
C ASN A 228 17.47 2.43 -26.33
N ALA A 229 17.78 2.74 -25.07
CA ALA A 229 16.94 3.49 -24.17
C ALA A 229 16.89 4.97 -24.54
N GLN A 230 15.72 5.58 -24.39
CA GLN A 230 15.50 7.02 -24.58
C GLN A 230 14.47 7.53 -23.57
N CYS A 231 14.96 8.00 -22.43
CA CYS A 231 14.14 8.39 -21.28
C CYS A 231 14.22 9.88 -21.04
N GLN A 232 13.12 10.47 -20.58
CA GLN A 232 13.05 11.88 -20.25
C GLN A 232 12.26 12.09 -18.94
N TRP A 233 12.79 12.93 -18.06
CA TRP A 233 12.10 13.41 -16.87
C TRP A 233 12.02 14.94 -16.90
N GLU A 234 10.86 15.48 -16.61
CA GLU A 234 10.58 16.91 -16.54
C GLU A 234 10.19 17.27 -15.11
N ILE A 235 11.08 17.95 -14.40
CA ILE A 235 10.87 18.38 -13.02
C ILE A 235 10.37 19.82 -13.06
N GLU A 236 9.17 20.07 -12.54
CA GLU A 236 8.59 21.41 -12.39
C GLU A 236 8.11 21.62 -10.96
N VAL A 237 8.78 22.51 -10.23
CA VAL A 237 8.42 22.84 -8.85
C VAL A 237 7.72 24.20 -8.79
N GLU A 238 7.22 24.57 -7.61
CA GLU A 238 6.52 25.85 -7.40
C GLU A 238 7.34 27.04 -7.92
N ALA A 239 6.65 27.98 -8.59
CA ALA A 239 7.27 29.18 -9.14
C ALA A 239 8.01 29.99 -8.05
N GLY A 240 9.27 30.32 -8.30
CA GLY A 240 10.13 31.04 -7.37
C GLY A 240 11.03 30.14 -6.52
N MET A 241 10.80 28.82 -6.54
CA MET A 241 11.72 27.84 -5.97
C MET A 241 12.74 27.36 -7.01
N ARG A 242 13.80 26.70 -6.53
CA ARG A 242 14.84 26.05 -7.35
C ARG A 242 14.90 24.55 -7.04
N ILE A 243 15.52 23.80 -7.92
CA ILE A 243 15.65 22.34 -7.85
C ILE A 243 17.11 22.01 -7.56
N ASN A 244 17.36 21.17 -6.57
CA ASN A 244 18.66 20.58 -6.33
C ASN A 244 18.63 19.08 -6.66
N LEU A 245 19.21 18.72 -7.81
CA LEU A 245 19.29 17.38 -8.36
C LEU A 245 20.58 16.67 -7.90
N ILE A 246 20.45 15.44 -7.42
CA ILE A 246 21.53 14.62 -6.90
C ILE A 246 21.43 13.22 -7.50
N PHE A 247 22.48 12.74 -8.16
CA PHE A 247 22.63 11.32 -8.48
C PHE A 247 23.21 10.59 -7.28
N THR A 248 22.49 9.67 -6.67
CA THR A 248 22.96 8.86 -5.53
C THR A 248 23.70 7.59 -5.97
N ALA A 249 23.48 7.16 -7.21
CA ALA A 249 24.26 6.15 -7.92
C ALA A 249 24.40 6.56 -9.39
N PHE A 250 25.56 6.28 -10.00
CA PHE A 250 25.82 6.62 -11.41
C PHE A 250 26.90 5.71 -12.01
N ASP A 251 26.51 4.88 -12.97
CA ASP A 251 27.35 3.92 -13.67
C ASP A 251 26.79 3.63 -15.06
N LEU A 252 27.33 4.32 -16.06
CA LEU A 252 27.03 4.15 -17.49
C LEU A 252 28.27 3.67 -18.25
N GLU A 253 28.10 3.26 -19.51
CA GLU A 253 29.23 3.04 -20.42
C GLU A 253 30.18 4.26 -20.39
N ALA A 254 31.48 3.99 -20.21
CA ALA A 254 32.50 5.02 -20.09
C ALA A 254 33.17 5.29 -21.44
N GLU A 255 32.94 6.48 -22.00
CA GLU A 255 33.61 6.94 -23.22
C GLU A 255 34.11 8.38 -23.08
N ARG A 256 35.17 8.75 -23.81
CA ARG A 256 35.80 10.07 -23.70
C ARG A 256 34.84 11.17 -24.15
N LEU A 257 34.53 12.10 -23.25
CA LEU A 257 33.64 13.26 -23.46
C LEU A 257 32.16 12.93 -23.66
N CYS A 258 31.73 11.69 -23.39
CA CYS A 258 30.33 11.27 -23.52
C CYS A 258 29.72 11.67 -24.89
N PRO A 259 30.16 11.06 -25.99
CA PRO A 259 29.60 11.35 -27.32
C PRO A 259 28.08 11.14 -27.34
N GLN A 260 27.37 11.87 -28.21
CA GLN A 260 25.91 11.70 -28.40
C GLN A 260 25.52 10.31 -28.94
N SER A 261 26.50 9.54 -29.41
CA SER A 261 26.31 8.20 -29.98
C SER A 261 26.41 7.07 -28.96
N ASN A 262 26.80 7.36 -27.72
CA ASN A 262 27.03 6.39 -26.65
C ASN A 262 26.03 6.63 -25.52
N ASP A 263 26.18 5.87 -24.43
CA ASP A 263 25.32 6.03 -23.26
C ASP A 263 25.62 7.33 -22.51
N TYR A 264 24.58 8.09 -22.19
CA TYR A 264 24.73 9.30 -21.39
C TYR A 264 23.45 9.72 -20.67
N VAL A 265 23.66 10.47 -19.59
CA VAL A 265 22.64 11.36 -19.01
C VAL A 265 22.99 12.80 -19.35
N GLU A 266 22.02 13.57 -19.83
CA GLU A 266 22.16 14.99 -20.12
C GLU A 266 21.10 15.80 -19.38
N ILE A 267 21.53 16.88 -18.72
CA ILE A 267 20.67 17.74 -17.91
C ILE A 267 20.44 19.03 -18.68
N PHE A 268 19.20 19.49 -18.73
CA PHE A 268 18.79 20.71 -19.40
C PHE A 268 18.02 21.63 -18.45
N GLU A 269 18.22 22.94 -18.61
CA GLU A 269 17.40 23.99 -18.03
C GLU A 269 16.90 24.90 -19.15
N ASN A 270 15.58 25.02 -19.31
CA ASN A 270 14.98 25.80 -20.41
C ASN A 270 15.57 25.46 -21.79
N ASP A 271 15.70 24.15 -22.07
CA ASP A 271 16.33 23.58 -23.28
C ASP A 271 17.82 23.91 -23.49
N VAL A 272 18.48 24.52 -22.51
CA VAL A 272 19.94 24.71 -22.49
C VAL A 272 20.60 23.55 -21.76
N SER A 273 21.51 22.84 -22.43
CA SER A 273 22.29 21.77 -21.81
C SER A 273 23.22 22.31 -20.73
N LEU A 274 23.09 21.79 -19.52
CA LEU A 274 23.96 22.06 -18.37
C LEU A 274 25.16 21.10 -18.33
N GLY A 275 25.07 19.96 -19.01
CA GLY A 275 26.13 18.97 -19.07
C GLY A 275 25.65 17.60 -19.49
N ARG A 276 26.52 16.88 -20.20
CA ARG A 276 26.35 15.47 -20.54
C ARG A 276 27.37 14.63 -19.78
N HIS A 277 26.91 13.50 -19.25
CA HIS A 277 27.62 12.68 -18.28
C HIS A 277 27.50 11.21 -18.63
N CYS A 278 28.56 10.44 -18.39
CA CYS A 278 28.69 9.01 -18.68
C CYS A 278 29.82 8.41 -17.83
N GLY A 279 30.03 7.10 -17.89
CA GLY A 279 30.96 6.39 -17.03
C GLY A 279 30.44 6.22 -15.59
N ASN A 280 31.37 5.97 -14.67
CA ASN A 280 31.08 5.60 -13.27
C ASN A 280 31.58 6.64 -12.25
N ILE A 281 31.78 7.88 -12.70
CA ILE A 281 32.23 8.96 -11.83
C ILE A 281 31.01 9.58 -11.14
N GLN A 282 31.05 9.60 -9.81
CA GLN A 282 30.04 10.28 -9.00
C GLN A 282 29.92 11.76 -9.42
N LEU A 283 28.72 12.15 -9.83
CA LEU A 283 28.45 13.51 -10.30
C LEU A 283 28.25 14.48 -9.12
N PRO A 284 28.70 15.74 -9.25
CA PRO A 284 28.34 16.78 -8.28
C PRO A 284 26.85 17.11 -8.38
N PRO A 285 26.21 17.55 -7.29
CA PRO A 285 24.84 18.05 -7.32
C PRO A 285 24.67 19.19 -8.33
N THR A 286 23.53 19.21 -9.00
CA THR A 286 23.16 20.28 -9.94
C THR A 286 22.02 21.09 -9.36
N THR A 287 22.25 22.39 -9.19
CA THR A 287 21.23 23.33 -8.72
C THR A 287 20.73 24.16 -9.90
N SER A 288 19.42 24.14 -10.14
CA SER A 288 18.79 24.97 -11.17
C SER A 288 18.82 26.46 -10.78
N SER A 289 18.69 27.33 -11.77
CA SER A 289 18.46 28.76 -11.60
C SER A 289 16.97 29.10 -11.51
N GLY A 290 16.11 28.31 -12.15
CA GLY A 290 14.65 28.43 -12.13
C GLY A 290 13.93 27.25 -11.47
N ASN A 291 12.63 27.14 -11.72
CA ASN A 291 11.76 26.10 -11.14
C ASN A 291 11.61 24.87 -12.05
N THR A 292 12.40 24.76 -13.12
CA THR A 292 12.31 23.65 -14.08
C THR A 292 13.67 23.03 -14.38
N LEU A 293 13.70 21.69 -14.52
CA LEU A 293 14.82 20.93 -15.07
C LEU A 293 14.28 19.81 -15.96
N LYS A 294 15.04 19.47 -17.01
CA LYS A 294 14.80 18.27 -17.82
C LYS A 294 16.03 17.37 -17.77
N VAL A 295 15.83 16.09 -17.51
CA VAL A 295 16.89 15.08 -17.51
C VAL A 295 16.61 14.07 -18.60
N VAL A 296 17.59 13.82 -19.46
CA VAL A 296 17.48 12.86 -20.57
C VAL A 296 18.49 11.75 -20.36
N PHE A 297 18.05 10.50 -20.48
CA PHE A 297 18.93 9.33 -20.54
C PHE A 297 18.84 8.70 -21.92
N TYR A 298 20.00 8.42 -22.52
CA TYR A 298 20.14 7.73 -23.78
C TYR A 298 21.08 6.54 -23.60
N SER A 299 20.73 5.38 -24.16
CA SER A 299 21.67 4.27 -24.35
C SER A 299 21.72 3.82 -25.81
N ASP A 300 22.90 3.38 -26.24
CA ASP A 300 23.15 2.87 -27.58
C ASP A 300 22.78 1.37 -27.71
N SER A 301 23.14 0.74 -28.83
CA SER A 301 22.78 -0.66 -29.12
C SER A 301 23.59 -1.71 -28.36
N SER A 302 24.55 -1.31 -27.53
CA SER A 302 25.56 -2.17 -26.91
C SER A 302 26.02 -1.65 -25.55
N THR A 303 26.74 -2.52 -24.82
CA THR A 303 27.38 -2.21 -23.53
C THR A 303 26.48 -1.56 -22.49
N THR A 304 25.96 -2.36 -21.57
CA THR A 304 25.16 -1.82 -20.47
C THR A 304 25.92 -1.84 -19.15
N ALA A 305 25.55 -0.94 -18.25
CA ALA A 305 26.08 -0.84 -16.89
C ALA A 305 24.92 -0.71 -15.89
N THR A 306 25.20 -0.61 -14.59
CA THR A 306 24.14 -0.68 -13.56
C THR A 306 23.17 0.51 -13.57
N GLY A 307 23.50 1.59 -14.27
CA GLY A 307 22.62 2.72 -14.49
C GLY A 307 22.76 3.80 -13.42
N PHE A 308 21.67 4.48 -13.10
CA PHE A 308 21.69 5.57 -12.13
C PHE A 308 20.43 5.59 -11.26
N MET A 309 20.58 6.16 -10.06
CA MET A 309 19.49 6.59 -9.19
C MET A 309 19.67 8.08 -8.93
N ALA A 310 18.61 8.85 -9.15
CA ALA A 310 18.57 10.29 -8.94
C ALA A 310 17.47 10.66 -7.94
N GLN A 311 17.72 11.72 -7.19
CA GLN A 311 16.73 12.35 -6.33
C GLN A 311 16.83 13.87 -6.49
N TYR A 312 15.71 14.56 -6.32
CA TYR A 312 15.67 16.00 -6.31
C TYR A 312 14.94 16.53 -5.08
N VAL A 313 15.33 17.73 -4.65
CA VAL A 313 14.63 18.46 -3.60
C VAL A 313 14.44 19.91 -4.02
N THR A 314 13.29 20.47 -3.66
CA THR A 314 12.98 21.87 -3.84
C THR A 314 13.69 22.71 -2.79
N ILE A 315 14.35 23.79 -3.22
CA ILE A 315 15.05 24.74 -2.36
C ILE A 315 14.58 26.18 -2.63
N PRO A 316 14.55 27.07 -1.63
CA PRO A 316 14.23 28.49 -1.81
C PRO A 316 15.30 29.24 -2.60
#